data_AF-A0A812VX65-F1
#
_entry.id   AF-A0A812VX65-F1
#
_cell.length_a   1.000
_cell.length_b   1.000
_cell.length_c   1.000
_cell.angle_alpha   90.00
_cell.angle_beta   90.00
_cell.angle_gamma   90.00
#
_symmetry.space_group_name_H-M   'P 1'
#
loop_
_entity.id
_entity.type
_entity.pdbx_description
1 polymer ?
#
loop_
_entity_poly.entity_id
_entity_poly.type
_entity_poly.pdbx_seq_one_letter_code
_entity_poly.pdbx_strand_id
1 'polypeptide(L)'
;VVLSSGTAYLDNVSVPCGVRTISWKPDIGFVLNGLPTKILGTANHQDFAAVGVAVPDHLQVHRLRKLKEFGSNGFRTAHNPHNEALLHAADQEGVLVWAENHRNGQDDEMEVMIKRDRNHPSIVIWSICNENLCHSDNIVEDAKRLKALAHRLDPAMGRPVSANYNDFNGNQTPMDVLLVSARGISAGRFLRMCQSTEELEENKSTPCKRMVMCHSHGVR
;
A
#
# COMPACT_ATOMS: atom_id res chain seq x y z
N VAL A 1 -8.53 -2.12 25.13
CA VAL A 1 -9.88 -2.37 25.67
C VAL A 1 -9.74 -3.36 26.80
N VAL A 2 -10.18 -3.01 28.00
CA VAL A 2 -10.18 -3.90 29.17
C VAL A 2 -11.61 -4.37 29.42
N LEU A 3 -11.79 -5.67 29.62
CA LEU A 3 -13.06 -6.29 30.02
C LEU A 3 -12.99 -6.64 31.51
N SER A 4 -13.98 -6.18 32.27
CA SER A 4 -14.07 -6.41 33.71
C SER A 4 -15.51 -6.72 34.14
N SER A 5 -15.68 -7.51 35.19
CA SER A 5 -16.96 -7.77 35.87
C SER A 5 -16.85 -7.41 37.35
N GLY A 6 -17.52 -6.34 37.78
CA GLY A 6 -17.29 -5.74 39.09
C GLY A 6 -15.85 -5.23 39.21
N THR A 7 -15.12 -5.71 40.23
CA THR A 7 -13.67 -5.44 40.40
C THR A 7 -12.78 -6.50 39.74
N ALA A 8 -13.36 -7.56 39.16
CA ALA A 8 -12.59 -8.64 38.56
C ALA A 8 -12.17 -8.28 37.13
N TYR A 9 -10.87 -8.40 36.86
CA TYR A 9 -10.27 -8.23 35.54
C TYR A 9 -10.40 -9.54 34.74
N LEU A 10 -11.00 -9.49 33.55
CA LEU A 10 -11.30 -10.68 32.75
C LEU A 10 -10.40 -10.79 31.52
N ASP A 11 -10.27 -9.71 30.75
CA ASP A 11 -9.51 -9.71 29.49
C ASP A 11 -8.99 -8.30 29.14
N ASN A 12 -7.98 -8.23 28.28
CA ASN A 12 -7.46 -6.98 27.74
C ASN A 12 -6.81 -7.14 26.37
N VAL A 13 -7.12 -6.19 25.49
CA VAL A 13 -6.46 -6.00 24.20
C VAL A 13 -5.80 -4.63 24.17
N SER A 14 -4.49 -4.60 23.95
CA SER A 14 -3.73 -3.37 23.68
C SER A 14 -3.41 -3.28 22.20
N VAL A 15 -3.60 -2.10 21.62
CA VAL A 15 -3.34 -1.85 20.20
C VAL A 15 -2.43 -0.62 20.09
N PRO A 16 -1.26 -0.72 19.43
CA PRO A 16 -0.42 0.43 19.15
C PRO A 16 -1.19 1.50 18.35
N CYS A 17 -0.94 2.76 18.66
CA CYS A 17 -1.58 3.88 17.97
C CYS A 17 -0.52 4.85 17.43
N GLY A 18 -0.58 5.16 16.13
CA GLY A 18 0.22 6.21 15.51
C GLY A 18 -0.68 7.29 14.94
N VAL A 19 -0.70 8.45 15.61
CA VAL A 19 -1.50 9.60 15.20
C VAL A 19 -0.82 10.32 14.04
N ARG A 20 -1.52 10.42 12.90
CA ARG A 20 -1.06 11.12 11.70
C ARG A 20 -2.25 11.56 10.86
N THR A 21 -2.02 12.50 9.94
CA THR A 21 -2.94 12.79 8.84
C THR A 21 -2.30 12.41 7.52
N ILE A 22 -3.08 11.77 6.66
CA ILE A 22 -2.67 11.47 5.29
C ILE A 22 -3.68 12.07 4.33
N SER A 23 -3.19 12.61 3.22
CA SER A 23 -4.06 13.01 2.12
C SER A 23 -3.32 12.86 0.80
N TRP A 24 -4.11 12.73 -0.26
CA TRP A 24 -3.62 12.69 -1.63
C TRP A 24 -4.19 13.89 -2.35
N LYS A 25 -3.35 14.65 -3.04
CA LYS A 25 -3.79 15.79 -3.88
C LYS A 25 -3.27 15.60 -5.30
N PRO A 26 -4.07 15.89 -6.35
CA PRO A 26 -3.66 15.64 -7.74
C PRO A 26 -2.39 16.40 -8.18
N ASP A 27 -2.16 17.58 -7.61
CA ASP A 27 -1.11 18.53 -7.95
C ASP A 27 0.22 18.27 -7.24
N ILE A 28 0.18 17.88 -5.96
CA ILE A 28 1.38 17.70 -5.13
C ILE A 28 1.62 16.25 -4.67
N GLY A 29 0.68 15.33 -4.94
CA GLY A 29 0.78 13.93 -4.59
C GLY A 29 0.46 13.65 -3.11
N PHE A 30 1.29 12.82 -2.47
CA PHE A 30 1.09 12.37 -1.09
C PHE A 30 1.49 13.45 -0.08
N VAL A 31 0.64 13.65 0.92
CA VAL A 31 0.85 14.61 2.01
C VAL A 31 0.71 13.88 3.33
N LEU A 32 1.77 13.93 4.15
CA LEU A 32 1.83 13.35 5.49
C LEU A 32 1.96 14.48 6.51
N ASN A 33 1.03 14.57 7.45
CA ASN A 33 1.01 15.60 8.50
C ASN A 33 1.10 17.03 7.93
N GLY A 34 0.42 17.29 6.81
CA GLY A 34 0.42 18.58 6.13
C GLY A 34 1.65 18.84 5.24
N LEU A 35 2.66 17.96 5.24
CA LEU A 35 3.88 18.12 4.46
C LEU A 35 3.84 17.26 3.18
N PRO A 36 4.06 17.85 2.00
CA PRO A 36 4.24 17.07 0.77
C PRO A 36 5.41 16.09 0.94
N THR A 37 5.14 14.80 0.72
CA THR A 37 6.10 13.72 0.96
C THR A 37 6.15 12.81 -0.25
N LYS A 38 7.34 12.63 -0.84
CA LYS A 38 7.54 11.63 -1.90
C LYS A 38 7.66 10.24 -1.29
N ILE A 39 6.94 9.27 -1.86
CA ILE A 39 7.10 7.85 -1.50
C ILE A 39 8.19 7.25 -2.37
N LEU A 40 9.38 7.08 -1.79
CA LEU A 40 10.52 6.40 -2.37
C LEU A 40 10.47 4.94 -1.92
N GLY A 41 9.57 4.16 -2.53
CA GLY A 41 9.25 2.82 -2.06
C GLY A 41 9.88 1.68 -2.87
N THR A 42 9.94 0.51 -2.25
CA THR A 42 10.36 -0.75 -2.86
C THR A 42 9.26 -1.80 -2.78
N ALA A 43 9.09 -2.60 -3.83
CA ALA A 43 8.22 -3.77 -3.83
C ALA A 43 9.01 -5.02 -3.43
N ASN A 44 8.50 -5.78 -2.47
CA ASN A 44 9.23 -6.92 -1.92
C ASN A 44 8.29 -8.12 -1.78
N HIS A 45 8.82 -9.29 -2.15
CA HIS A 45 8.21 -10.56 -1.80
C HIS A 45 8.42 -10.90 -0.32
N GLN A 46 7.66 -11.88 0.17
CA GLN A 46 7.70 -12.30 1.57
C GLN A 46 8.94 -13.10 1.93
N ASP A 47 9.59 -13.75 0.97
CA ASP A 47 10.74 -14.60 1.23
C ASP A 47 12.02 -13.84 1.55
N PHE A 48 12.90 -14.50 2.30
CA PHE A 48 14.24 -14.02 2.63
C PHE A 48 15.26 -15.10 2.31
N ALA A 49 16.45 -14.68 1.82
CA ALA A 49 17.52 -15.61 1.48
C ALA A 49 17.85 -16.55 2.65
N ALA A 50 18.13 -17.82 2.33
CA ALA A 50 18.42 -18.91 3.28
C ALA A 50 17.25 -19.43 4.14
N VAL A 51 16.14 -18.69 4.29
CA VAL A 51 14.98 -19.13 5.11
C VAL A 51 13.67 -19.27 4.32
N GLY A 52 13.68 -18.87 3.05
CA GLY A 52 12.49 -18.89 2.21
C GLY A 52 11.38 -18.03 2.83
N VAL A 53 10.16 -18.56 2.89
CA VAL A 53 9.00 -17.85 3.46
C VAL A 53 8.90 -17.94 4.98
N ALA A 54 9.71 -18.79 5.63
CA ALA A 54 9.74 -18.94 7.09
C ALA A 54 10.63 -17.86 7.74
N VAL A 55 10.35 -16.60 7.43
CA VAL A 55 11.16 -15.44 7.84
C VAL A 55 10.92 -15.13 9.32
N PRO A 56 11.94 -15.22 10.20
CA PRO A 56 11.82 -14.81 11.58
C PRO A 56 11.58 -13.29 11.72
N ASP A 57 10.84 -12.88 12.75
CA ASP A 57 10.43 -11.49 12.96
C ASP A 57 11.59 -10.48 12.94
N HIS A 58 12.73 -10.83 13.54
CA HIS A 58 13.90 -9.95 13.57
C HIS A 58 14.48 -9.67 12.17
N LEU A 59 14.29 -10.58 11.20
CA LEU A 59 14.71 -10.35 9.82
C LEU A 59 13.81 -9.35 9.11
N GLN A 60 12.54 -9.19 9.52
CA GLN A 60 11.68 -8.13 8.99
C GLN A 60 12.19 -6.75 9.39
N VAL A 61 12.55 -6.58 10.67
CA VAL A 61 13.19 -5.34 11.17
C VAL A 61 14.50 -5.09 10.43
N HIS A 62 15.34 -6.11 10.26
CA HIS A 62 16.59 -6.00 9.51
C HIS A 62 16.36 -5.56 8.06
N ARG A 63 15.42 -6.19 7.35
CA ARG A 63 15.05 -5.85 5.97
C ARG A 63 14.64 -4.38 5.86
N LEU A 64 13.73 -3.92 6.71
CA LEU A 64 13.26 -2.53 6.68
C LEU A 64 14.38 -1.53 6.96
N ARG A 65 15.26 -1.82 7.92
CA ARG A 65 16.43 -0.96 8.21
C ARG A 65 17.38 -0.88 7.02
N LYS A 66 17.67 -2.00 6.36
CA LYS A 66 18.52 -2.02 5.16
C LYS A 66 17.90 -1.24 4.00
N LEU A 67 16.60 -1.35 3.80
CA LEU A 67 15.89 -0.55 2.80
C LEU A 67 15.93 0.95 3.15
N LYS A 68 15.79 1.32 4.43
CA LYS A 68 15.94 2.71 4.89
C LYS A 68 17.35 3.25 4.70
N GLU A 69 18.38 2.45 5.00
CA GLU A 69 19.79 2.80 4.73
C GLU A 69 20.02 3.06 3.24
N PHE A 70 19.31 2.33 2.37
CA PHE A 70 19.31 2.54 0.91
C PHE A 70 18.52 3.78 0.46
N GLY A 71 17.81 4.46 1.37
CA GLY A 71 17.00 5.65 1.09
C GLY A 71 15.52 5.37 0.80
N SER A 72 15.07 4.13 0.99
CA SER A 72 13.65 3.79 0.87
C SER A 72 12.87 4.27 2.09
N ASN A 73 11.72 4.92 1.85
CA ASN A 73 10.75 5.26 2.90
C ASN A 73 9.41 4.52 2.74
N GLY A 74 9.31 3.63 1.74
CA GLY A 74 8.09 2.92 1.40
C GLY A 74 8.29 1.43 1.14
N PHE A 75 7.29 0.63 1.47
CA PHE A 75 7.29 -0.82 1.27
C PHE A 75 5.96 -1.29 0.69
N ARG A 76 5.99 -1.96 -0.46
CA ARG A 76 4.82 -2.63 -1.04
C ARG A 76 4.90 -4.13 -0.79
N THR A 77 3.86 -4.70 -0.20
CA THR A 77 3.77 -6.14 0.14
C THR A 77 3.38 -6.97 -1.09
N ALA A 78 4.21 -6.92 -2.13
CA ALA A 78 4.00 -7.64 -3.38
C ALA A 78 4.05 -9.18 -3.16
N HIS A 79 3.04 -9.98 -3.45
CA HIS A 79 1.72 -9.66 -4.01
C HIS A 79 0.63 -10.32 -3.16
N ASN A 80 0.70 -10.14 -1.84
CA ASN A 80 -0.20 -10.79 -0.89
C ASN A 80 -0.15 -10.09 0.49
N PRO A 81 -1.19 -10.32 1.32
CA PRO A 81 -1.15 -9.89 2.71
C PRO A 81 0.12 -10.41 3.38
N HIS A 82 0.82 -9.53 4.08
CA HIS A 82 2.08 -9.88 4.74
C HIS A 82 1.86 -10.33 6.19
N ASN A 83 2.92 -10.78 6.84
CA ASN A 83 2.88 -11.08 8.28
C ASN A 83 2.78 -9.81 9.14
N GLU A 84 2.18 -9.93 10.32
CA GLU A 84 2.00 -8.81 11.26
C GLU A 84 3.35 -8.25 11.77
N ALA A 85 4.37 -9.12 11.90
CA ALA A 85 5.71 -8.72 12.31
C ALA A 85 6.33 -7.66 11.40
N LEU A 86 6.11 -7.73 10.08
CA LEU A 86 6.54 -6.69 9.15
C LEU A 86 5.81 -5.37 9.42
N LEU A 87 4.50 -5.40 9.64
CA LEU A 87 3.70 -4.19 9.85
C LEU A 87 4.04 -3.52 11.17
N HIS A 88 4.24 -4.29 12.24
CA HIS A 88 4.77 -3.78 13.49
C HIS A 88 6.16 -3.16 13.32
N ALA A 89 7.06 -3.83 12.59
CA ALA A 89 8.37 -3.27 12.29
C ALA A 89 8.27 -1.98 11.47
N ALA A 90 7.36 -1.91 10.50
CA ALA A 90 7.13 -0.72 9.68
C ALA A 90 6.58 0.45 10.50
N ASP A 91 5.70 0.19 11.46
CA ASP A 91 5.21 1.21 12.39
C ASP A 91 6.35 1.79 13.24
N GLN A 92 7.20 0.92 13.81
CA GLN A 92 8.32 1.34 14.66
C GLN A 92 9.42 2.07 13.86
N GLU A 93 9.66 1.64 12.63
CA GLU A 93 10.68 2.21 11.75
C GLU A 93 10.18 3.41 10.94
N GLY A 94 8.88 3.75 10.99
CA GLY A 94 8.31 4.87 10.23
C GLY A 94 8.34 4.65 8.72
N VAL A 95 8.09 3.42 8.27
CA VAL A 95 8.03 3.06 6.84
C VAL A 95 6.58 3.10 6.36
N LEU A 96 6.34 3.74 5.21
CA LEU A 96 5.02 3.82 4.58
C LEU A 96 4.70 2.51 3.85
N VAL A 97 3.60 1.86 4.20
CA VAL A 97 3.22 0.56 3.65
C VAL A 97 2.08 0.69 2.64
N TRP A 98 2.29 0.08 1.48
CA TRP A 98 1.25 -0.29 0.55
C TRP A 98 0.93 -1.77 0.74
N ALA A 99 -0.15 -2.03 1.48
CA ALA A 99 -0.59 -3.37 1.83
C ALA A 99 -1.46 -3.93 0.71
N GLU A 100 -1.07 -5.07 0.15
CA GLU A 100 -1.64 -5.61 -1.08
C GLU A 100 -2.40 -6.91 -0.86
N ASN A 101 -3.64 -6.95 -1.31
CA ASN A 101 -4.41 -8.18 -1.46
C ASN A 101 -3.84 -9.03 -2.62
N HIS A 102 -4.12 -10.33 -2.60
CA HIS A 102 -3.54 -11.23 -3.59
C HIS A 102 -4.17 -11.07 -4.99
N ARG A 103 -5.50 -11.12 -5.10
CA ARG A 103 -6.22 -11.03 -6.39
C ARG A 103 -7.46 -10.15 -6.34
N ASN A 104 -7.82 -9.66 -7.51
CA ASN A 104 -9.12 -9.02 -7.71
C ASN A 104 -10.24 -10.06 -7.56
N GLY A 105 -11.34 -9.68 -6.91
CA GLY A 105 -12.45 -10.57 -6.58
C GLY A 105 -12.25 -11.51 -5.37
N GLN A 106 -11.12 -11.44 -4.66
CA GLN A 106 -10.91 -12.16 -3.38
C GLN A 106 -11.35 -11.30 -2.18
N ASP A 107 -12.65 -11.12 -2.03
CA ASP A 107 -13.27 -10.29 -0.99
C ASP A 107 -12.94 -10.76 0.43
N ASP A 108 -12.99 -12.08 0.67
CA ASP A 108 -12.78 -12.65 2.01
C ASP A 108 -11.35 -12.40 2.52
N GLU A 109 -10.34 -12.55 1.66
CA GLU A 109 -8.93 -12.28 2.01
C GLU A 109 -8.70 -10.80 2.29
N MET A 110 -9.29 -9.92 1.48
CA MET A 110 -9.19 -8.48 1.67
C MET A 110 -9.90 -8.03 2.96
N GLU A 111 -11.05 -8.63 3.29
CA GLU A 111 -11.76 -8.38 4.54
C GLU A 111 -10.91 -8.77 5.76
N VAL A 112 -10.29 -9.96 5.73
CA VAL A 112 -9.39 -10.42 6.79
C VAL A 112 -8.20 -9.48 6.93
N MET A 113 -7.52 -9.16 5.82
CA MET A 113 -6.36 -8.27 5.81
C MET A 113 -6.70 -6.92 6.45
N ILE A 114 -7.78 -6.26 6.01
CA ILE A 114 -8.11 -4.92 6.53
C ILE A 114 -8.54 -4.98 8.00
N LYS A 115 -9.37 -5.95 8.39
CA LYS A 115 -9.81 -6.07 9.79
C LYS A 115 -8.63 -6.27 10.74
N ARG A 116 -7.66 -7.10 10.35
CA ARG A 116 -6.42 -7.36 11.09
C ARG A 116 -5.54 -6.10 11.11
N ASP A 117 -5.33 -5.48 9.96
CA ASP A 117 -4.19 -4.57 9.77
C ASP A 117 -4.54 -3.07 9.85
N ARG A 118 -5.82 -2.67 9.82
CA ARG A 118 -6.24 -1.25 9.74
C ARG A 118 -5.72 -0.33 10.85
N ASN A 119 -5.30 -0.91 11.98
CA ASN A 119 -4.73 -0.16 13.10
C ASN A 119 -3.26 0.22 12.90
N HIS A 120 -2.56 -0.38 11.93
CA HIS A 120 -1.17 -0.05 11.64
C HIS A 120 -1.03 1.35 11.01
N PRO A 121 -0.33 2.29 11.68
CA PRO A 121 -0.08 3.61 11.11
C PRO A 121 0.85 3.60 9.90
N SER A 122 1.69 2.59 9.74
CA SER A 122 2.53 2.44 8.54
C SER A 122 1.70 2.35 7.26
N ILE A 123 0.53 1.69 7.29
CA ILE A 123 -0.29 1.50 6.09
C ILE A 123 -0.88 2.83 5.63
N VAL A 124 -0.68 3.14 4.35
CA VAL A 124 -1.19 4.35 3.70
C VAL A 124 -1.98 4.08 2.42
N ILE A 125 -1.91 2.88 1.87
CA ILE A 125 -2.67 2.45 0.67
C ILE A 125 -3.08 0.99 0.83
N TRP A 126 -4.32 0.67 0.44
CA TRP A 126 -4.79 -0.70 0.22
C TRP A 126 -4.70 -1.04 -1.27
N SER A 127 -3.93 -2.08 -1.64
CA SER A 127 -3.91 -2.63 -3.01
C SER A 127 -4.91 -3.75 -3.14
N ILE A 128 -5.62 -3.82 -4.27
CA ILE A 128 -6.53 -4.94 -4.55
C ILE A 128 -5.87 -6.09 -5.33
N CYS A 129 -4.83 -5.81 -6.13
CA CYS A 129 -4.21 -6.81 -7.00
C CYS A 129 -2.96 -6.26 -7.76
N ASN A 130 -2.28 -7.16 -8.48
CA ASN A 130 -1.17 -6.84 -9.37
C ASN A 130 -1.26 -7.55 -10.74
N GLU A 131 -1.16 -6.78 -11.82
CA GLU A 131 -1.06 -7.24 -13.22
C GLU A 131 -2.02 -8.40 -13.54
N ASN A 132 -1.52 -9.59 -13.86
CA ASN A 132 -2.34 -10.75 -14.19
C ASN A 132 -3.23 -11.23 -13.02
N LEU A 133 -2.90 -10.89 -11.78
CA LEU A 133 -3.74 -11.18 -10.60
C LEU A 133 -4.95 -10.25 -10.50
N CYS A 134 -5.02 -9.21 -11.35
CA CYS A 134 -6.19 -8.35 -11.48
C CYS A 134 -7.24 -8.90 -12.44
N HIS A 135 -6.87 -9.86 -13.29
CA HIS A 135 -7.83 -10.51 -14.17
C HIS A 135 -8.81 -11.37 -13.37
N SER A 136 -10.09 -11.15 -13.64
CA SER A 136 -11.22 -11.93 -13.17
C SER A 136 -12.30 -11.89 -14.25
N ASP A 137 -13.36 -12.69 -14.11
CA ASP A 137 -14.46 -12.70 -15.09
C ASP A 137 -15.17 -11.33 -15.18
N ASN A 138 -15.20 -10.56 -14.09
CA ASN A 138 -15.84 -9.25 -13.99
C ASN A 138 -14.90 -8.17 -13.44
N ILE A 139 -13.73 -8.00 -14.07
CA ILE A 139 -12.60 -7.16 -13.62
C ILE A 139 -13.02 -5.84 -12.95
N VAL A 140 -13.83 -5.03 -13.63
CA VAL A 140 -14.21 -3.69 -13.15
C VAL A 140 -15.18 -3.76 -11.96
N GLU A 141 -16.15 -4.67 -11.99
CA GLU A 141 -17.16 -4.79 -10.92
C GLU A 141 -16.55 -5.40 -9.66
N ASP A 142 -15.64 -6.38 -9.81
CA ASP A 142 -14.87 -6.92 -8.69
C ASP A 142 -14.00 -5.83 -8.04
N ALA A 143 -13.34 -5.00 -8.85
CA ALA A 143 -12.51 -3.91 -8.34
C ALA A 143 -13.34 -2.84 -7.61
N LYS A 144 -14.52 -2.49 -8.12
CA LYS A 144 -15.47 -1.59 -7.44
C LYS A 144 -15.95 -2.18 -6.11
N ARG A 145 -16.26 -3.48 -6.09
CA ARG A 145 -16.70 -4.20 -4.88
C ARG A 145 -15.62 -4.21 -3.81
N LEU A 146 -14.39 -4.57 -4.16
CA LEU A 146 -13.24 -4.54 -3.25
C LEU A 146 -12.93 -3.13 -2.74
N LYS A 147 -13.04 -2.11 -3.59
CA LYS A 147 -12.91 -0.71 -3.16
C LYS A 147 -13.97 -0.32 -2.13
N ALA A 148 -15.23 -0.63 -2.41
CA ALA A 148 -16.33 -0.34 -1.49
C ALA A 148 -16.15 -1.09 -0.15
N LEU A 149 -15.68 -2.34 -0.21
CA LEU A 149 -15.32 -3.13 0.97
C LEU A 149 -14.22 -2.43 1.80
N ALA A 150 -13.15 -1.95 1.15
CA ALA A 150 -12.08 -1.23 1.84
C ALA A 150 -12.58 0.02 2.58
N HIS A 151 -13.32 0.88 1.89
CA HIS A 151 -13.86 2.10 2.52
C HIS A 151 -14.84 1.80 3.66
N ARG A 152 -15.60 0.72 3.56
CA ARG A 152 -16.50 0.27 4.63
C ARG A 152 -15.74 -0.21 5.87
N LEU A 153 -14.62 -0.90 5.68
CA LEU A 153 -13.85 -1.49 6.78
C LEU A 153 -12.81 -0.52 7.39
N ASP A 154 -12.43 0.53 6.68
CA ASP A 154 -11.48 1.56 7.12
C ASP A 154 -12.05 3.01 7.02
N PRO A 155 -13.23 3.29 7.59
CA PRO A 155 -13.92 4.57 7.39
C PRO A 155 -13.23 5.75 8.10
N ALA A 156 -12.52 5.49 9.20
CA ALA A 156 -11.91 6.53 10.03
C ALA A 156 -10.63 7.12 9.41
N MET A 157 -9.81 6.28 8.76
CA MET A 157 -8.59 6.72 8.10
C MET A 157 -8.81 7.02 6.62
N GLY A 158 -9.85 6.43 6.00
CA GLY A 158 -10.22 6.71 4.61
C GLY A 158 -9.08 6.47 3.63
N ARG A 159 -8.24 5.45 3.90
CA ARG A 159 -7.05 5.16 3.07
C ARG A 159 -7.50 4.88 1.62
N PRO A 160 -6.78 5.41 0.62
CA PRO A 160 -7.12 5.17 -0.77
C PRO A 160 -6.92 3.70 -1.15
N VAL A 161 -7.73 3.27 -2.11
CA VAL A 161 -7.61 1.97 -2.76
C VAL A 161 -6.86 2.14 -4.09
N SER A 162 -5.90 1.26 -4.33
CA SER A 162 -5.07 1.24 -5.53
C SER A 162 -4.93 -0.18 -6.08
N ALA A 163 -4.32 -0.30 -7.25
CA ALA A 163 -3.95 -1.54 -7.88
C ALA A 163 -2.76 -1.27 -8.81
N ASN A 164 -1.90 -2.26 -9.01
CA ASN A 164 -0.90 -2.18 -10.05
C ASN A 164 -1.42 -2.88 -11.31
N TYR A 165 -2.27 -2.21 -12.10
CA TYR A 165 -2.87 -2.77 -13.30
C TYR A 165 -2.97 -1.73 -14.40
N ASN A 166 -2.30 -1.97 -15.53
CA ASN A 166 -2.15 -0.97 -16.60
C ASN A 166 -3.49 -0.62 -17.29
N ASP A 167 -4.49 -1.50 -17.25
CA ASP A 167 -5.80 -1.24 -17.85
C ASP A 167 -6.73 -0.44 -16.93
N PHE A 168 -6.40 -0.32 -15.63
CA PHE A 168 -7.03 0.65 -14.75
C PHE A 168 -6.42 2.03 -14.98
N ASN A 169 -6.73 2.64 -16.12
CA ASN A 169 -6.21 3.95 -16.50
C ASN A 169 -7.33 4.97 -16.75
N GLY A 170 -6.97 6.26 -16.72
CA GLY A 170 -7.87 7.36 -17.06
C GLY A 170 -9.06 7.58 -16.11
N ASN A 171 -10.10 8.23 -16.61
CA ASN A 171 -11.25 8.69 -15.82
C ASN A 171 -12.26 7.59 -15.46
N GLN A 172 -12.11 6.41 -16.05
CA GLN A 172 -13.01 5.27 -15.82
C GLN A 172 -12.43 4.27 -14.82
N THR A 173 -11.26 4.56 -14.26
CA THR A 173 -10.64 3.69 -13.25
C THR A 173 -11.53 3.57 -12.01
N PRO A 174 -11.68 2.35 -11.45
CA PRO A 174 -12.32 2.19 -10.15
C PRO A 174 -11.45 2.72 -8.99
N MET A 175 -10.14 2.95 -9.18
CA MET A 175 -9.18 3.22 -8.11
C MET A 175 -9.19 4.68 -7.63
N ASP A 176 -8.82 4.92 -6.36
CA ASP A 176 -8.65 6.28 -5.81
C ASP A 176 -7.32 6.89 -6.20
N VAL A 177 -6.28 6.06 -6.23
CA VAL A 177 -4.92 6.43 -6.63
C VAL A 177 -4.46 5.42 -7.68
N LEU A 178 -4.07 5.95 -8.84
CA LEU A 178 -3.55 5.15 -9.94
C LEU A 178 -2.08 4.83 -9.76
N LEU A 179 -1.68 3.65 -10.23
CA LEU A 179 -0.29 3.29 -10.41
C LEU A 179 -0.03 2.77 -11.82
N VAL A 180 1.16 3.04 -12.34
CA VAL A 180 1.60 2.55 -13.64
C VAL A 180 2.88 1.76 -13.46
N SER A 181 2.88 0.50 -13.91
CA SER A 181 4.08 -0.34 -14.00
C SER A 181 4.88 0.07 -15.23
N ALA A 182 5.99 0.77 -15.02
CA ALA A 182 6.87 1.23 -16.10
C ALA A 182 8.02 0.24 -16.35
N ARG A 183 7.78 -0.79 -17.16
CA ARG A 183 8.87 -1.65 -17.65
C ARG A 183 9.61 -0.96 -18.80
N GLY A 184 10.93 -0.87 -18.74
CA GLY A 184 11.77 -0.37 -19.85
C GLY A 184 11.96 1.15 -19.94
N ILE A 185 11.51 1.93 -18.94
CA ILE A 185 11.84 3.36 -18.85
C ILE A 185 13.23 3.51 -18.21
N SER A 186 14.14 4.23 -18.86
CA SER A 186 15.48 4.46 -18.31
C SER A 186 15.40 5.24 -16.99
N ALA A 187 16.30 4.96 -16.05
CA ALA A 187 16.33 5.60 -14.73
C ALA A 187 16.31 7.15 -14.81
N GLY A 188 16.94 7.73 -15.84
CA GLY A 188 16.93 9.17 -16.10
C GLY A 188 15.60 9.73 -16.63
N ARG A 189 14.84 8.95 -17.41
CA ARG A 189 13.47 9.31 -17.82
C ARG A 189 12.47 9.10 -16.68
N PHE A 190 12.69 8.07 -15.87
CA PHE A 190 11.96 7.78 -14.64
C PHE A 190 12.06 8.91 -13.61
N LEU A 191 13.27 9.39 -13.32
CA LEU A 191 13.48 10.50 -12.40
C LEU A 191 12.79 11.79 -12.88
N ARG A 192 12.79 12.05 -14.20
CA ARG A 192 12.08 13.18 -14.80
C ARG A 192 10.56 13.04 -14.67
N MET A 193 9.98 11.86 -14.86
CA MET A 193 8.55 11.61 -14.65
C MET A 193 8.14 11.71 -13.16
N CYS A 194 9.03 11.34 -12.22
CA CYS A 194 8.79 11.52 -10.78
C CYS A 194 9.09 12.96 -10.27
N GLN A 195 9.73 13.79 -11.10
CA GLN A 195 10.06 15.19 -10.79
C GLN A 195 9.15 16.19 -11.52
N SER A 196 8.53 15.80 -12.62
CA SER A 196 7.58 16.62 -13.38
C SER A 196 6.19 15.99 -13.34
N THR A 197 5.22 16.71 -12.79
CA THR A 197 3.80 16.45 -13.01
C THR A 197 3.37 16.72 -14.47
N GLU A 198 4.25 17.31 -15.27
CA GLU A 198 3.94 17.92 -16.57
C GLU A 198 3.94 16.93 -17.76
N GLU A 199 4.71 15.84 -17.74
CA GLU A 199 4.75 14.90 -18.90
C GLU A 199 3.52 13.96 -19.00
N LEU A 200 2.57 14.03 -18.06
CA LEU A 200 1.31 13.27 -18.10
C LEU A 200 0.09 14.14 -18.46
N GLU A 201 0.31 15.38 -18.92
CA GLU A 201 -0.71 16.41 -19.17
C GLU A 201 -1.55 16.25 -20.44
N GLU A 202 -1.33 15.23 -21.28
CA GLU A 202 -2.01 15.14 -22.58
C GLU A 202 -3.52 14.81 -22.54
N ASN A 203 -4.16 14.74 -21.37
CA ASN A 203 -5.61 14.60 -21.32
C ASN A 203 -6.23 15.31 -20.10
N LYS A 204 -6.55 16.60 -20.29
CA LYS A 204 -7.25 17.47 -19.35
C LYS A 204 -8.76 17.25 -19.42
N SER A 205 -9.29 16.45 -18.50
CA SER A 205 -10.65 16.63 -17.93
C SER A 205 -10.83 15.78 -16.67
N THR A 206 -11.08 16.41 -15.52
CA THR A 206 -11.45 15.85 -14.19
C THR A 206 -10.39 15.09 -13.34
N PRO A 207 -10.51 15.10 -11.98
CA PRO A 207 -9.38 15.04 -11.05
C PRO A 207 -9.13 13.63 -10.52
N CYS A 208 -8.48 12.78 -11.32
CA CYS A 208 -7.91 11.54 -10.79
C CYS A 208 -6.54 11.84 -10.15
N LYS A 209 -6.32 11.41 -8.90
CA LYS A 209 -5.05 11.60 -8.17
C LYS A 209 -4.04 10.58 -8.68
N ARG A 210 -3.24 10.96 -9.69
CA ARG A 210 -2.29 10.05 -10.36
C ARG A 210 -1.00 9.92 -9.53
N MET A 211 -0.52 8.71 -9.27
CA MET A 211 0.79 8.44 -8.67
C MET A 211 1.63 7.54 -9.59
N VAL A 212 2.94 7.77 -9.62
CA VAL A 212 3.92 6.83 -10.19
C VAL A 212 4.75 6.28 -9.03
N MET A 213 4.58 5.00 -8.70
CA MET A 213 5.50 4.30 -7.79
C MET A 213 6.34 3.32 -8.61
N CYS A 214 7.63 3.28 -8.33
CA CYS A 214 8.57 2.40 -9.03
C CYS A 214 8.28 0.94 -8.70
N HIS A 215 8.11 0.10 -9.73
CA HIS A 215 8.23 -1.35 -9.60
C HIS A 215 9.43 -1.81 -10.44
N SER A 216 10.63 -1.77 -9.87
CA SER A 216 11.79 -2.45 -10.45
C SER A 216 11.81 -3.88 -9.95
N HIS A 217 11.55 -4.85 -10.83
CA HIS A 217 11.98 -6.23 -10.54
C HIS A 217 13.51 -6.19 -10.40
N GLY A 218 14.02 -6.80 -9.32
CA GLY A 218 15.42 -6.75 -8.93
C GLY A 218 16.37 -6.85 -10.11
N VAL A 219 17.38 -5.98 -10.09
CA VAL A 219 18.55 -6.06 -10.95
C VAL A 219 19.09 -7.49 -10.87
N ARG A 220 19.06 -8.22 -11.99
CA ARG A 220 19.95 -9.35 -12.19
C ARG A 220 21.31 -8.83 -12.60
#